data_AF-A0A521SNV5-F1
#
_entry.id   AF-A0A521SNV5-F1
#
_cell.length_a   1.000
_cell.length_b   1.000
_cell.length_c   1.000
_cell.angle_alpha   90.00
_cell.angle_beta   90.00
_cell.angle_gamma   90.00
#
_symmetry.space_group_name_H-M   'P 1'
#
loop_
_entity.id
_entity.type
_entity.pdbx_description
1 polymer ?
#
loop_
_entity_poly.entity_id
_entity_poly.type
_entity_poly.pdbx_seq_one_letter_code
_entity_poly.pdbx_strand_id
1 'polypeptide(L)'
;TGATDPFSASIIPFEVPEQMRAFAEKGAAQARENYAKFKDAAETHNGTVEAVFTSASKGASEYTAKLVEFMKANTSAQLDFAQQLFGAKSPTEALELWTGHARKQVETFQSQAKELVELTQRVATATAEPIKATASKYMPPAA
;
A
#
# COMPACT_ATOMS: atom_id res chain seq x y z
N THR A 1 -46.26 -31.51 24.46
CA THR A 1 -46.30 -30.04 24.64
C THR A 1 -45.45 -29.67 25.83
N GLY A 2 -44.44 -28.78 25.65
CA GLY A 2 -43.64 -28.07 26.68
C GLY A 2 -42.59 -28.92 27.42
N ALA A 3 -41.29 -28.92 27.13
CA ALA A 3 -40.27 -27.85 27.16
C ALA A 3 -39.89 -27.37 28.59
N THR A 4 -38.80 -27.93 29.14
CA THR A 4 -37.93 -27.26 30.13
C THR A 4 -36.49 -27.48 29.68
N ASP A 5 -35.87 -26.36 29.36
CA ASP A 5 -34.68 -26.20 28.52
C ASP A 5 -33.37 -26.36 29.34
N PRO A 6 -32.41 -27.20 28.89
CA PRO A 6 -31.10 -27.37 29.53
C PRO A 6 -30.14 -26.18 29.35
N PHE A 7 -30.52 -25.11 28.65
CA PHE A 7 -29.73 -23.89 28.53
C PHE A 7 -29.98 -22.89 29.67
N SER A 8 -29.99 -23.39 30.92
CA SER A 8 -29.74 -22.55 32.11
C SER A 8 -28.26 -22.15 32.15
N ALA A 9 -27.83 -21.32 31.20
CA ALA A 9 -26.57 -20.61 31.29
C ALA A 9 -26.84 -19.27 31.97
N SER A 10 -26.36 -19.17 33.22
CA SER A 10 -26.25 -17.94 33.99
C SER A 10 -25.84 -16.77 33.09
N ILE A 11 -26.73 -15.78 32.93
CA ILE A 11 -26.40 -14.52 32.25
C ILE A 11 -25.48 -13.77 33.21
N ILE A 12 -24.17 -13.90 33.02
CA ILE A 12 -23.21 -12.99 33.64
C ILE A 12 -23.51 -11.61 33.07
N PRO A 13 -23.89 -10.60 33.88
CA PRO A 13 -24.10 -9.25 33.39
C PRO A 13 -22.80 -8.77 32.74
N PHE A 14 -22.85 -8.39 31.47
CA PHE A 14 -21.73 -7.77 30.79
C PHE A 14 -21.60 -6.33 31.32
N GLU A 15 -20.92 -6.16 32.45
CA GLU A 15 -20.43 -4.87 32.88
C GLU A 15 -19.18 -4.55 32.06
N VAL A 16 -19.25 -3.51 31.22
CA VAL A 16 -18.07 -3.00 30.51
C VAL A 16 -17.08 -2.52 31.57
N PRO A 17 -15.88 -3.14 31.70
CA PRO A 17 -14.92 -2.74 32.71
C PRO A 17 -14.61 -1.25 32.58
N GLU A 18 -14.49 -0.55 33.71
CA GLU A 18 -14.30 0.91 33.74
C GLU A 18 -13.08 1.35 32.90
N GLN A 19 -12.05 0.50 32.82
CA GLN A 19 -10.87 0.70 31.97
C GLN A 19 -11.19 0.66 30.47
N MET A 20 -12.10 -0.22 30.03
CA MET A 20 -12.57 -0.30 28.65
C MET A 20 -13.42 0.91 28.29
N ARG A 21 -14.24 1.38 29.23
CA ARG A 21 -15.01 2.61 29.07
C ARG A 21 -14.11 3.84 28.97
N ALA A 22 -13.16 3.99 29.88
CA ALA A 22 -12.18 5.08 29.86
C ALA A 22 -11.31 5.05 28.59
N PHE A 23 -10.93 3.85 28.11
CA PHE A 23 -10.22 3.69 26.85
C PHE A 23 -11.06 4.11 25.65
N ALA A 24 -12.34 3.71 25.60
CA ALA A 24 -13.26 4.12 24.54
C ALA A 24 -13.54 5.63 24.57
N GLU A 25 -13.74 6.23 25.76
CA GLU A 25 -13.94 7.66 25.93
C GLU A 25 -12.70 8.46 25.51
N LYS A 26 -11.50 8.00 25.88
CA LYS A 26 -10.23 8.61 25.45
C LYS A 26 -10.00 8.45 23.94
N GLY A 27 -10.28 7.28 23.37
CA GLY A 27 -10.17 7.02 21.94
C GLY A 27 -11.15 7.87 21.12
N ALA A 28 -12.39 8.02 21.59
CA ALA A 28 -13.38 8.87 20.96
C ALA A 28 -13.01 10.36 21.05
N ALA A 29 -12.45 10.80 22.18
CA ALA A 29 -11.92 12.15 22.35
C ALA A 29 -10.74 12.42 21.40
N GLN A 30 -9.78 11.50 21.30
CA GLN A 30 -8.65 11.61 20.38
C GLN A 30 -9.09 11.57 18.91
N ALA A 31 -10.07 10.74 18.55
CA ALA A 31 -10.62 10.70 17.20
C ALA A 31 -11.32 12.02 16.85
N ARG A 32 -12.10 12.60 17.78
CA ARG A 32 -12.71 13.92 17.59
C ARG A 32 -11.69 15.03 17.48
N GLU A 33 -10.65 15.02 18.32
CA GLU A 33 -9.58 16.01 18.28
C GLU A 33 -8.79 15.93 16.97
N ASN A 34 -8.43 14.72 16.54
CA ASN A 34 -7.73 14.50 15.28
C ASN A 34 -8.61 14.84 14.06
N TYR A 35 -9.90 14.51 14.12
CA TYR A 35 -10.87 14.90 13.10
C TYR A 35 -11.04 16.42 13.04
N ALA A 36 -11.09 17.11 14.20
CA ALA A 36 -11.17 18.56 14.26
C ALA A 36 -9.90 19.22 13.69
N LYS A 37 -8.70 18.71 14.03
CA LYS A 37 -7.44 19.18 13.44
C LYS A 37 -7.35 18.93 11.94
N PHE A 38 -7.82 17.76 11.48
CA PHE A 38 -7.89 17.43 10.06
C PHE A 38 -8.89 18.33 9.32
N LYS A 39 -10.05 18.55 9.91
CA LYS A 39 -11.10 19.43 9.38
C LYS A 39 -10.61 20.88 9.33
N ASP A 40 -9.97 21.37 10.38
CA ASP A 40 -9.38 22.72 10.43
C ASP A 40 -8.26 22.89 9.40
N ALA A 41 -7.40 21.87 9.22
CA ALA A 41 -6.39 21.87 8.16
C ALA A 41 -7.00 21.81 6.75
N ALA A 42 -8.10 21.07 6.57
CA ALA A 42 -8.84 21.02 5.31
C ALA A 42 -9.62 22.32 5.01
N GLU A 43 -10.21 22.94 6.02
CA GLU A 43 -10.94 24.22 5.92
C GLU A 43 -9.99 25.41 5.74
N THR A 44 -8.77 25.34 6.30
CA THR A 44 -7.74 26.40 6.21
C THR A 44 -6.81 26.24 5.00
N HIS A 45 -6.67 25.03 4.42
CA HIS A 45 -5.72 24.70 3.35
C HIS A 45 -6.30 23.75 2.26
N ASN A 46 -7.51 24.04 1.76
CA ASN A 46 -8.26 23.16 0.85
C ASN A 46 -7.45 22.69 -0.38
N GLY A 47 -6.70 23.59 -1.04
CA GLY A 47 -5.89 23.25 -2.20
C GLY A 47 -4.63 22.40 -1.91
N THR A 48 -4.03 22.50 -0.72
CA THR A 48 -2.83 21.72 -0.36
C THR A 48 -3.20 20.29 -0.03
N VAL A 49 -4.30 20.08 0.70
CA VAL A 49 -4.80 18.73 1.03
C VAL A 49 -5.31 18.02 -0.23
N GLU A 50 -6.05 18.73 -1.10
CA GLU A 50 -6.48 18.21 -2.40
C GLU A 50 -5.28 17.83 -3.29
N ALA A 51 -4.24 18.66 -3.32
CA ALA A 51 -3.00 18.36 -4.07
C ALA A 51 -2.26 17.14 -3.53
N VAL A 52 -2.15 17.00 -2.20
CA VAL A 52 -1.56 15.82 -1.54
C VAL A 52 -2.34 14.56 -1.90
N PHE A 53 -3.67 14.58 -1.78
CA PHE A 53 -4.52 13.44 -2.08
C PHE A 53 -4.48 13.07 -3.58
N THR A 54 -4.45 14.07 -4.45
CA THR A 54 -4.31 13.89 -5.90
C THR A 54 -2.97 13.25 -6.25
N SER A 55 -1.86 13.75 -5.69
CA SER A 55 -0.52 13.17 -5.86
C SER A 55 -0.44 11.73 -5.36
N ALA A 56 -1.00 11.45 -4.18
CA ALA A 56 -1.04 10.11 -3.62
C ALA A 56 -1.87 9.14 -4.48
N SER A 57 -3.06 9.57 -4.91
CA SER A 57 -3.96 8.75 -5.75
C SER A 57 -3.35 8.46 -7.12
N LYS A 58 -2.73 9.47 -7.74
CA LYS A 58 -1.96 9.29 -8.98
C LYS A 58 -0.80 8.32 -8.79
N GLY A 59 -0.05 8.47 -7.71
CA GLY A 59 1.05 7.57 -7.36
C GLY A 59 0.61 6.11 -7.18
N ALA A 60 -0.52 5.89 -6.51
CA ALA A 60 -1.12 4.57 -6.37
C ALA A 60 -1.51 3.97 -7.73
N SER A 61 -2.13 4.76 -8.61
CA SER A 61 -2.48 4.32 -9.96
C SER A 61 -1.25 3.97 -10.81
N GLU A 62 -0.19 4.78 -10.74
CA GLU A 62 1.08 4.51 -11.43
C GLU A 62 1.75 3.22 -10.89
N TYR A 63 1.69 3.00 -9.58
CA TYR A 63 2.21 1.78 -8.94
C TYR A 63 1.45 0.54 -9.40
N THR A 64 0.12 0.58 -9.41
CA THR A 64 -0.71 -0.53 -9.91
C THR A 64 -0.46 -0.80 -11.39
N ALA A 65 -0.36 0.24 -12.23
CA ALA A 65 -0.06 0.08 -13.65
C ALA A 65 1.31 -0.62 -13.86
N LYS A 66 2.33 -0.21 -13.08
CA LYS A 66 3.67 -0.81 -13.12
C LYS A 66 3.65 -2.29 -12.73
N LEU A 67 2.87 -2.67 -11.70
CA LEU A 67 2.71 -4.08 -11.33
C LEU A 67 2.06 -4.91 -12.44
N VAL A 68 1.07 -4.35 -13.15
CA VAL A 68 0.44 -5.03 -14.29
C VAL A 68 1.43 -5.21 -15.44
N GLU A 69 2.26 -4.21 -15.73
CA GLU A 69 3.35 -4.33 -16.71
C GLU A 69 4.31 -5.47 -16.36
N PHE A 70 4.73 -5.56 -15.09
CA PHE A 70 5.61 -6.63 -14.62
C PHE A 70 4.96 -7.99 -14.71
N MET A 71 3.69 -8.11 -14.33
CA MET A 71 2.95 -9.36 -14.48
C MET A 71 2.94 -9.82 -15.94
N LYS A 72 2.63 -8.92 -16.88
CA LYS A 72 2.65 -9.22 -18.31
C LYS A 72 4.03 -9.66 -18.79
N ALA A 73 5.08 -8.94 -18.40
CA ALA A 73 6.45 -9.28 -18.76
C ALA A 73 6.86 -10.66 -18.20
N ASN A 74 6.57 -10.92 -16.93
CA ASN A 74 6.92 -12.17 -16.26
C ASN A 74 6.15 -13.35 -16.84
N THR A 75 4.85 -13.22 -17.09
CA THR A 75 4.05 -14.26 -17.76
C THR A 75 4.57 -14.55 -19.16
N SER A 76 4.91 -13.52 -19.94
CA SER A 76 5.44 -13.70 -21.29
C SER A 76 6.78 -14.45 -21.24
N ALA A 77 7.69 -14.05 -20.35
CA ALA A 77 8.97 -14.72 -20.17
C ALA A 77 8.82 -16.20 -19.74
N GLN A 78 7.82 -16.51 -18.91
CA GLN A 78 7.55 -17.89 -18.49
C GLN A 78 6.96 -18.74 -19.62
N LEU A 79 6.07 -18.18 -20.44
CA LEU A 79 5.53 -18.87 -21.61
C LEU A 79 6.61 -19.13 -22.66
N ASP A 80 7.45 -18.13 -22.95
CA ASP A 80 8.57 -18.28 -23.87
C ASP A 80 9.55 -19.36 -23.39
N PHE A 81 9.85 -19.39 -22.09
CA PHE A 81 10.69 -20.42 -21.50
C PHE A 81 10.06 -21.80 -21.59
N ALA A 82 8.77 -21.95 -21.27
CA ALA A 82 8.07 -23.21 -21.40
C ALA A 82 8.09 -23.71 -22.86
N GLN A 83 7.86 -22.83 -23.84
CA GLN A 83 7.94 -23.18 -25.26
C GLN A 83 9.34 -23.68 -25.65
N GLN A 84 10.39 -23.01 -25.20
CA GLN A 84 11.78 -23.44 -25.45
C GLN A 84 12.07 -24.80 -24.80
N LEU A 85 11.59 -25.00 -23.57
CA LEU A 85 11.79 -26.25 -22.83
C LEU A 85 11.08 -27.43 -23.49
N PHE A 86 9.86 -27.23 -23.99
CA PHE A 86 9.13 -28.25 -24.78
C PHE A 86 9.84 -28.58 -26.10
N GLY A 87 10.57 -27.62 -26.68
CA GLY A 87 11.35 -27.80 -27.89
C GLY A 87 12.72 -28.47 -27.68
N ALA A 88 13.17 -28.63 -26.43
CA ALA A 88 14.49 -29.17 -26.12
C ALA A 88 14.61 -30.64 -26.52
N LYS A 89 15.70 -31.00 -27.19
CA LYS A 89 15.95 -32.35 -27.73
C LYS A 89 16.81 -33.20 -26.80
N SER A 90 17.36 -32.61 -25.73
CA SER A 90 18.19 -33.31 -24.75
C SER A 90 18.09 -32.69 -23.35
N PRO A 91 18.41 -33.46 -22.28
CA PRO A 91 18.49 -32.93 -20.92
C PRO A 91 19.52 -31.81 -20.75
N THR A 92 20.63 -31.85 -21.49
CA THR A 92 21.66 -30.80 -21.46
C THR A 92 21.14 -29.49 -22.01
N GLU A 93 20.45 -29.51 -23.15
CA GLU A 93 19.81 -28.34 -23.75
C GLU A 93 18.74 -27.75 -22.80
N ALA A 94 17.93 -28.62 -22.16
CA ALA A 94 16.95 -28.19 -21.17
C ALA A 94 17.60 -27.50 -19.94
N LEU A 95 18.76 -28.00 -19.48
CA LEU A 95 19.51 -27.41 -18.37
C LEU A 95 20.12 -26.04 -18.76
N GLU A 96 20.64 -25.91 -19.97
CA GLU A 96 21.12 -24.64 -20.51
C GLU A 96 20.00 -23.59 -20.56
N LEU A 97 18.82 -23.97 -21.08
CA LEU A 97 17.64 -23.11 -21.09
C LEU A 97 17.22 -22.71 -19.67
N TRP A 98 17.20 -23.66 -18.73
CA TRP A 98 16.80 -23.40 -17.34
C TRP A 98 17.77 -22.43 -16.65
N THR A 99 19.08 -22.67 -16.74
CA THR A 99 20.09 -21.80 -16.14
C THR A 99 20.12 -20.42 -16.78
N GLY A 100 19.93 -20.33 -18.10
CA GLY A 100 19.80 -19.07 -18.83
C GLY A 100 18.58 -18.28 -18.37
N HIS A 101 17.42 -18.94 -18.28
CA HIS A 101 16.19 -18.32 -17.77
C HIS A 101 16.35 -17.84 -16.32
N ALA A 102 16.92 -18.66 -15.44
CA ALA A 102 17.14 -18.31 -14.04
C ALA A 102 18.00 -17.05 -13.89
N ARG A 103 19.11 -16.94 -14.63
CA ARG A 103 19.96 -15.73 -14.64
C ARG A 103 19.18 -14.50 -15.08
N LYS A 104 18.43 -14.62 -16.18
CA LYS A 104 17.61 -13.52 -16.71
C LYS A 104 16.52 -13.09 -15.73
N GLN A 105 15.89 -14.03 -15.01
CA GLN A 105 14.89 -13.72 -14.00
C GLN A 105 15.48 -12.95 -12.81
N VAL A 106 16.70 -13.29 -12.37
CA VAL A 106 17.39 -12.53 -11.31
C VAL A 106 17.65 -11.09 -11.73
N GLU A 107 18.19 -10.89 -12.94
CA GLU A 107 18.43 -9.54 -13.49
C GLU A 107 17.14 -8.74 -13.63
N THR A 108 16.07 -9.40 -14.13
CA THR A 108 14.74 -8.80 -14.28
C THR A 108 14.17 -8.38 -12.93
N PHE A 109 14.23 -9.26 -11.93
CA PHE A 109 13.73 -8.96 -10.59
C PHE A 109 14.49 -7.79 -9.95
N GLN A 110 15.81 -7.73 -10.09
CA GLN A 110 16.61 -6.61 -9.61
C GLN A 110 16.22 -5.28 -10.29
N SER A 111 15.96 -5.29 -11.60
CA SER A 111 15.48 -4.11 -12.32
C SER A 111 14.09 -3.68 -11.84
N GLN A 112 13.15 -4.62 -11.76
CA GLN A 112 11.78 -4.38 -11.29
C GLN A 112 11.76 -3.80 -9.87
N ALA A 113 12.61 -4.33 -8.96
CA ALA A 113 12.75 -3.82 -7.61
C ALA A 113 13.26 -2.36 -7.58
N LYS A 114 14.27 -2.04 -8.40
CA LYS A 114 14.79 -0.66 -8.51
C LYS A 114 13.71 0.30 -9.02
N GLU A 115 12.97 -0.09 -10.06
CA GLU A 115 11.87 0.70 -10.60
C GLU A 115 10.78 0.99 -9.55
N LEU A 116 10.41 0.01 -8.71
CA LEU A 116 9.43 0.22 -7.64
C LEU A 116 9.94 1.17 -6.55
N VAL A 117 11.24 1.10 -6.22
CA VAL A 117 11.87 2.01 -5.26
C VAL A 117 11.86 3.44 -5.81
N GLU A 118 12.28 3.63 -7.07
CA GLU A 118 12.27 4.93 -7.73
C GLU A 118 10.86 5.52 -7.82
N LEU A 119 9.87 4.70 -8.16
CA LEU A 119 8.47 5.11 -8.20
C LEU A 119 7.98 5.55 -6.82
N THR A 120 8.29 4.77 -5.78
CA THR A 120 7.91 5.09 -4.39
C THR A 120 8.54 6.41 -3.94
N GLN A 121 9.83 6.62 -4.24
CA GLN A 121 10.54 7.86 -3.94
C GLN A 121 9.91 9.06 -4.66
N ARG A 122 9.53 8.89 -5.93
CA ARG A 122 8.84 9.93 -6.70
C ARG A 122 7.50 10.28 -6.09
N VAL A 123 6.68 9.28 -5.74
CA VAL A 123 5.37 9.49 -5.11
C VAL A 123 5.51 10.19 -3.77
N ALA A 124 6.47 9.77 -2.94
CA ALA A 124 6.75 10.43 -1.66
C ALA A 124 7.17 11.91 -1.85
N THR A 125 8.03 12.18 -2.84
CA THR A 125 8.48 13.54 -3.17
C THR A 125 7.32 14.41 -3.66
N ALA A 126 6.54 13.92 -4.63
CA ALA A 126 5.38 14.63 -5.18
C ALA A 126 4.27 14.88 -4.14
N THR A 127 4.18 14.03 -3.12
CA THR A 127 3.24 14.20 -2.00
C THR A 127 3.76 15.24 -0.99
N ALA A 128 5.08 15.34 -0.78
CA ALA A 128 5.66 16.31 0.13
C ALA A 128 5.82 17.73 -0.47
N GLU A 129 5.91 17.86 -1.79
CA GLU A 129 6.07 19.13 -2.50
C GLU A 129 4.97 20.17 -2.19
N PRO A 130 3.66 19.86 -2.22
CA PRO A 130 2.60 20.81 -1.88
C PRO A 130 2.72 21.38 -0.47
N ILE A 131 3.19 20.55 0.48
CA ILE A 131 3.41 20.94 1.89
C ILE A 131 4.59 21.91 1.98
N LYS A 132 5.71 21.60 1.30
CA LYS A 132 6.89 22.47 1.25
C LYS A 132 6.57 23.82 0.59
N ALA A 133 5.88 23.80 -0.55
CA ALA A 133 5.49 25.01 -1.28
C ALA A 133 4.59 25.92 -0.43
N THR A 134 3.70 25.31 0.36
CA THR A 134 2.87 26.02 1.34
C THR A 134 3.73 26.67 2.43
N ALA A 135 4.63 25.90 3.06
CA ALA A 135 5.50 26.42 4.13
C ALA A 135 6.41 27.58 3.68
N SER A 136 6.99 27.50 2.48
CA SER A 136 7.83 28.56 1.91
C SER A 136 7.07 29.86 1.63
N LYS A 137 5.74 29.80 1.47
CA LYS A 137 4.90 30.99 1.26
C LYS A 137 4.68 31.80 2.55
N TYR A 138 4.85 31.18 3.72
CA TYR A 138 4.62 31.80 5.04
C TYR A 138 5.92 32.07 5.82
N MET A 139 7.07 31.64 5.31
CA MET A 139 8.39 32.01 5.83
C MET A 139 8.93 33.21 5.03
N PRO A 140 9.26 34.36 5.66
CA PRO A 140 9.92 35.45 4.94
C PRO A 140 11.31 34.99 4.45
N PRO A 141 11.84 35.56 3.35
CA PRO A 141 13.21 35.29 2.93
C PRO A 141 14.16 35.68 4.07
N ALA A 142 15.10 34.80 4.41
CA ALA A 142 16.11 35.09 5.41
C ALA A 142 16.85 36.39 5.03
N ALA A 143 16.80 37.38 5.91
CA ALA A 143 17.52 38.64 5.80
C ALA A 143 19.02 38.47 6.06
#